data_AF-A0A0B2PX74-F1
#
_entry.id   AF-A0A0B2PX74-F1
#
_cell.length_a   1.000
_cell.length_b   1.000
_cell.length_c   1.000
_cell.angle_alpha   90.00
_cell.angle_beta   90.00
_cell.angle_gamma   90.00
#
_symmetry.space_group_name_H-M   'P 1'
#
loop_
_entity.id
_entity.type
_entity.pdbx_description
1 polymer ?
#
loop_
_entity_poly.entity_id
_entity_poly.type
_entity_poly.pdbx_seq_one_letter_code
_entity_poly.pdbx_strand_id
1 'polypeptide(L)'
;LDGVQFKMITHTQREEMIAPFTDHELKEAVWSCGGDKCPGPDGFNFNFIKDNASFLAVIPKTNHPQSFNDYRPISLIGCMYKIIAKLLGNRLRKVMPGLIDERQSAFIKDRHILHGTMILNEVVEEAKRCKKPTLVFKVDFEKAYD
;
A
#
# COMPACT_ATOMS: atom_id res chain seq x y z
N LEU A 1 -27.85 0.72 6.47
CA LEU A 1 -26.94 -0.46 6.57
C LEU A 1 -27.47 -1.50 7.57
N ASP A 2 -28.67 -1.32 8.13
CA ASP A 2 -29.27 -2.27 9.07
C ASP A 2 -29.45 -3.64 8.39
N GLY A 3 -29.03 -4.69 9.10
CA GLY A 3 -29.13 -6.09 8.64
C GLY A 3 -27.91 -6.63 7.87
N VAL A 4 -26.92 -5.79 7.53
CA VAL A 4 -25.68 -6.28 6.91
C VAL A 4 -24.71 -6.79 7.97
N GLN A 5 -24.43 -8.09 7.96
CA GLN A 5 -23.42 -8.68 8.82
C GLN A 5 -22.04 -8.59 8.17
N PHE A 6 -21.13 -7.87 8.82
CA PHE A 6 -19.73 -7.77 8.39
C PHE A 6 -18.90 -8.90 8.99
N LYS A 7 -17.98 -9.43 8.18
CA LYS A 7 -16.96 -10.35 8.67
C LYS A 7 -16.07 -9.61 9.67
N MET A 8 -15.73 -10.27 10.77
CA MET A 8 -14.88 -9.71 11.81
C MET A 8 -13.60 -10.53 11.93
N ILE A 9 -12.51 -9.86 12.29
CA ILE A 9 -11.26 -10.54 12.64
C ILE A 9 -11.40 -11.30 13.96
N THR A 10 -10.64 -12.38 14.11
CA THR A 10 -10.61 -13.18 15.34
C THR A 10 -9.89 -12.43 16.46
N HIS A 11 -10.02 -12.94 17.69
CA HIS A 11 -9.29 -12.39 18.85
C HIS A 11 -7.78 -12.38 18.62
N THR A 12 -7.23 -13.51 18.19
CA THR A 12 -5.79 -13.67 17.90
C THR A 12 -5.32 -12.70 16.81
N GLN A 13 -6.08 -12.56 15.73
CA GLN A 13 -5.74 -11.60 14.67
C GLN A 13 -5.72 -10.16 15.20
N ARG A 14 -6.64 -9.80 16.12
CA ARG A 14 -6.65 -8.48 16.75
C ARG A 14 -5.40 -8.25 17.58
N GLU A 15 -4.99 -9.23 18.39
CA GLU A 15 -3.78 -9.15 19.20
C GLU A 15 -2.53 -9.00 18.33
N GLU A 16 -2.41 -9.77 17.25
CA GLU A 16 -1.31 -9.66 16.29
C GLU A 16 -1.26 -8.28 15.61
N MET A 17 -2.42 -7.70 15.30
CA MET A 17 -2.49 -6.39 14.66
C MET A 17 -1.97 -5.27 15.55
N ILE A 18 -2.17 -5.35 16.87
CA ILE A 18 -1.77 -4.32 17.85
C ILE A 18 -0.42 -4.60 18.51
N ALA A 19 0.17 -5.78 18.30
CA ALA A 19 1.47 -6.14 18.86
C ALA A 19 2.57 -5.14 18.45
N PRO A 20 3.64 -4.94 19.24
CA PRO A 20 4.78 -4.13 18.81
C PRO A 20 5.36 -4.60 17.47
N PHE A 21 5.88 -3.68 16.65
CA PHE A 21 6.56 -4.04 15.41
C PHE A 21 7.87 -4.75 15.73
N THR A 22 8.14 -5.84 15.01
CA THR A 22 9.41 -6.55 15.12
C THR A 22 10.48 -5.95 14.21
N ASP A 23 11.76 -6.14 14.57
CA ASP A 23 12.89 -5.75 13.71
C ASP A 23 12.83 -6.43 12.34
N HIS A 24 12.30 -7.65 12.28
CA HIS A 24 12.08 -8.36 11.02
C HIS A 24 11.07 -7.62 10.14
N GLU A 25 9.90 -7.26 10.67
CA GLU A 25 8.89 -6.49 9.94
C GLU A 25 9.45 -5.15 9.45
N LEU A 26 10.22 -4.46 10.30
CA LEU A 26 10.86 -3.19 9.96
C LEU A 26 11.83 -3.36 8.78
N LYS A 27 12.74 -4.33 8.88
CA LYS A 27 13.68 -4.64 7.80
C LYS A 27 12.94 -5.00 6.52
N GLU A 28 11.98 -5.92 6.57
CA GLU A 28 11.20 -6.30 5.39
C GLU A 28 10.49 -5.09 4.76
N ALA A 29 9.89 -4.21 5.56
CA ALA A 29 9.23 -3.00 5.06
C ALA A 29 10.20 -2.04 4.34
N VAL A 30 11.40 -1.83 4.87
CA VAL A 30 12.43 -0.97 4.26
C VAL A 30 12.99 -1.61 2.99
N TRP A 31 13.36 -2.90 3.04
CA TRP A 31 14.01 -3.60 1.94
C TRP A 31 13.05 -3.90 0.78
N SER A 32 11.77 -4.14 1.05
CA SER A 32 10.73 -4.39 0.04
C SER A 32 10.30 -3.12 -0.73
N CYS A 33 10.68 -1.93 -0.27
CA CYS A 33 10.41 -0.70 -1.01
C CYS A 33 11.43 -0.51 -2.13
N GLY A 34 10.94 -0.41 -3.37
CA GLY A 34 11.76 -0.07 -4.54
C GLY A 34 12.49 1.26 -4.35
N GLY A 35 13.76 1.29 -4.76
CA GLY A 35 14.59 2.49 -4.72
C GLY A 35 14.13 3.60 -5.67
N ASP A 36 13.48 3.19 -6.74
CA ASP A 36 12.88 4.00 -7.81
C ASP A 36 11.57 4.69 -7.41
N LYS A 37 11.04 4.42 -6.20
CA LYS A 37 9.82 5.06 -5.73
C LYS A 37 9.98 6.58 -5.63
N CYS A 38 8.90 7.29 -5.95
CA CYS A 38 8.87 8.74 -5.95
C CYS A 38 9.41 9.31 -4.63
N PRO A 39 10.33 10.29 -4.71
CA PRO A 39 10.90 10.90 -3.54
C PRO A 39 9.83 11.58 -2.68
N GLY A 40 10.12 11.79 -1.40
CA GLY A 40 9.31 12.70 -0.59
C GLY A 40 9.42 14.15 -1.10
N PRO A 41 8.67 15.09 -0.50
CA PRO A 41 8.86 16.53 -0.76
C PRO A 41 10.28 17.02 -0.45
N ASP A 42 11.07 16.19 0.26
CA ASP A 42 12.49 16.36 0.53
C ASP A 42 13.42 15.96 -0.63
N GLY A 43 12.90 15.26 -1.65
CA GLY A 43 13.70 14.77 -2.78
C GLY A 43 14.36 13.40 -2.56
N PHE A 44 14.11 12.73 -1.42
CA PHE A 44 14.74 11.43 -1.10
C PHE A 44 13.80 10.23 -1.26
N ASN A 45 14.37 9.16 -1.79
CA ASN A 45 13.70 7.87 -1.99
C ASN A 45 14.25 6.79 -1.05
N PHE A 46 13.77 5.56 -1.20
CA PHE A 46 14.16 4.46 -0.31
C PHE A 46 15.62 4.01 -0.47
N ASN A 47 16.31 4.33 -1.57
CA ASN A 47 17.74 4.01 -1.69
C ASN A 47 18.57 4.76 -0.65
N PHE A 48 18.25 6.03 -0.44
CA PHE A 48 18.93 6.84 0.55
C PHE A 48 18.86 6.25 1.98
N ILE A 49 17.71 5.65 2.34
CA ILE A 49 17.50 5.00 3.63
C ILE A 49 18.24 3.67 3.73
N LYS A 50 18.30 2.91 2.63
CA LYS A 50 19.04 1.65 2.58
C LYS A 50 20.55 1.87 2.72
N ASP A 51 21.05 2.99 2.19
CA ASP A 51 22.45 3.37 2.23
C ASP A 51 22.84 4.09 3.54
N ASN A 52 21.88 4.73 4.23
CA ASN A 52 22.11 5.49 5.46
C ASN A 52 21.28 4.93 6.63
N ALA A 53 21.94 4.27 7.58
CA ALA A 53 21.31 3.68 8.77
C ALA A 53 20.96 4.70 9.89
N SER A 54 21.15 6.00 9.66
CA SER A 54 21.02 7.05 10.68
C SER A 54 19.79 7.94 10.45
N PHE A 55 19.12 8.35 11.54
CA PHE A 55 17.95 9.25 11.52
C PHE A 55 18.20 10.63 10.90
N LEU A 56 19.48 11.04 10.88
CA LEU A 56 19.98 12.19 10.16
C LEU A 56 20.95 11.69 9.11
N ALA A 57 20.72 12.08 7.87
CA ALA A 57 21.66 11.84 6.80
C ALA A 57 22.10 13.18 6.22
N VAL A 58 23.39 13.30 5.95
CA VAL A 58 24.03 14.54 5.52
C VAL A 58 24.34 14.45 4.04
N ILE A 59 23.86 15.43 3.26
CA ILE A 59 24.20 15.50 1.84
C ILE A 59 25.16 16.66 1.59
N PRO A 60 26.31 16.41 0.95
CA PRO A 60 27.24 17.47 0.63
C PRO A 60 26.64 18.43 -0.42
N LYS A 61 26.78 19.73 -0.18
CA LYS A 61 26.40 20.81 -1.11
C LYS A 61 27.44 21.02 -2.21
N THR A 62 28.68 20.55 -1.98
CA THR A 62 29.84 20.74 -2.86
C THR A 62 30.63 19.44 -2.99
N ASN A 63 31.50 19.30 -4.00
CA ASN A 63 32.27 18.07 -4.26
C ASN A 63 33.32 17.77 -3.18
N HIS A 64 33.74 18.78 -2.41
CA HIS A 64 34.75 18.68 -1.36
C HIS A 64 34.29 19.43 -0.11
N PRO A 65 33.32 18.87 0.63
CA PRO A 65 32.86 19.49 1.88
C PRO A 65 34.01 19.50 2.90
N GLN A 66 34.21 20.64 3.58
CA GLN A 66 35.27 20.83 4.59
C GLN A 66 34.69 21.28 5.94
N SER A 67 33.45 21.78 5.95
CA SER A 67 32.76 22.27 7.14
C SER A 67 31.34 21.70 7.23
N PHE A 68 30.77 21.64 8.44
CA PHE A 68 29.38 21.23 8.66
C PHE A 68 28.37 22.05 7.84
N ASN A 69 28.67 23.32 7.57
CA ASN A 69 27.82 24.18 6.73
C ASN A 69 27.78 23.74 5.26
N ASP A 70 28.74 22.93 4.82
CA ASP A 70 28.80 22.36 3.47
C ASP A 70 27.85 21.18 3.32
N TYR A 71 27.17 20.75 4.38
CA TYR A 71 26.18 19.69 4.34
C TYR A 71 24.76 20.24 4.50
N ARG A 72 23.79 19.60 3.84
CA ARG A 72 22.37 19.72 4.14
C ARG A 72 21.99 18.58 5.07
N PRO A 73 21.57 18.86 6.33
CA PRO A 73 20.96 17.83 7.15
C PRO A 73 19.58 17.52 6.58
N ILE A 74 19.35 16.25 6.25
CA ILE A 74 18.05 15.76 5.82
C ILE A 74 17.42 15.02 6.97
N SER A 75 16.23 15.49 7.33
CA SER A 75 15.39 14.79 8.27
C SER A 75 14.66 13.66 7.56
N LEU A 76 14.92 12.41 7.96
CA LEU A 76 14.22 11.23 7.44
C LEU A 76 12.73 11.16 7.84
N ILE A 77 12.18 12.19 8.49
CA ILE A 77 10.74 12.29 8.80
C ILE A 77 9.88 12.04 7.54
N GLY A 78 10.32 12.54 6.38
CA GLY A 78 9.64 12.37 5.09
C GLY A 78 9.59 10.93 4.57
N CYS A 79 10.39 10.01 5.10
CA CYS A 79 10.30 8.59 4.74
C CYS A 79 9.78 7.70 5.87
N MET A 80 9.85 8.15 7.13
CA MET A 80 9.32 7.42 8.28
C MET A 80 7.82 7.10 8.11
N TYR A 81 7.00 8.07 7.68
CA TYR A 81 5.58 7.82 7.49
C TYR A 81 5.32 6.76 6.40
N LYS A 82 6.15 6.71 5.35
CA LYS A 82 6.05 5.69 4.29
C LYS A 82 6.40 4.29 4.84
N ILE A 83 7.40 4.20 5.72
CA ILE A 83 7.77 2.94 6.40
C ILE A 83 6.64 2.50 7.33
N ILE A 84 6.10 3.39 8.15
CA ILE A 84 4.98 3.11 9.05
C ILE A 84 3.75 2.65 8.26
N ALA A 85 3.38 3.38 7.20
CA ALA A 85 2.27 3.00 6.32
C ALA A 85 2.48 1.62 5.68
N LYS A 86 3.72 1.30 5.27
CA LYS A 86 4.08 0.00 4.72
C LYS A 86 3.94 -1.12 5.75
N LEU A 87 4.41 -0.91 6.98
CA LEU A 87 4.25 -1.85 8.09
C LEU A 87 2.78 -2.15 8.39
N LEU A 88 1.98 -1.09 8.56
CA LEU A 88 0.54 -1.21 8.80
C LEU A 88 -0.16 -1.91 7.63
N GLY A 89 0.14 -1.53 6.39
CA GLY A 89 -0.41 -2.17 5.20
C GLY A 89 -0.03 -3.66 5.10
N ASN A 90 1.20 -4.01 5.46
CA ASN A 90 1.65 -5.41 5.49
C ASN A 90 0.90 -6.25 6.55
N ARG A 91 0.55 -5.66 7.70
CA ARG A 91 -0.28 -6.33 8.72
C ARG A 91 -1.73 -6.47 8.27
N LEU A 92 -2.33 -5.39 7.75
CA LEU A 92 -3.68 -5.42 7.20
C LEU A 92 -3.81 -6.50 6.12
N ARG A 93 -2.82 -6.61 5.22
CA ARG A 93 -2.78 -7.63 4.16
C ARG A 93 -2.98 -9.07 4.68
N LYS A 94 -2.56 -9.39 5.90
CA LYS A 94 -2.74 -10.74 6.48
C LYS A 94 -4.21 -11.07 6.77
N VAL A 95 -5.01 -10.06 7.13
CA VAL A 95 -6.42 -10.24 7.52
C VAL A 95 -7.40 -9.88 6.40
N MET A 96 -6.99 -9.05 5.43
CA MET A 96 -7.86 -8.61 4.33
C MET A 96 -8.58 -9.75 3.60
N PRO A 97 -7.95 -10.89 3.24
CA PRO A 97 -8.64 -11.98 2.53
C PRO A 97 -9.83 -12.57 3.30
N GLY A 98 -9.79 -12.53 4.64
CA GLY A 98 -10.89 -13.00 5.48
C GLY A 98 -12.02 -11.98 5.65
N LEU A 99 -11.77 -10.71 5.37
CA LEU A 99 -12.73 -9.62 5.58
C LEU A 99 -13.49 -9.24 4.31
N ILE A 100 -12.79 -9.20 3.17
CA ILE A 100 -13.37 -8.81 1.89
C ILE A 100 -13.98 -9.99 1.16
N ASP A 101 -14.92 -9.69 0.29
CA ASP A 101 -15.51 -10.67 -0.62
C ASP A 101 -14.52 -11.06 -1.72
N GLU A 102 -14.60 -12.28 -2.25
CA GLU A 102 -13.75 -12.77 -3.34
C GLU A 102 -13.88 -11.96 -4.63
N ARG A 103 -15.03 -11.31 -4.84
CA ARG A 103 -15.32 -10.45 -6.00
C ARG A 103 -14.56 -9.12 -5.97
N GLN A 104 -14.03 -8.70 -4.82
CA GLN A 104 -13.24 -7.48 -4.72
C GLN A 104 -11.79 -7.72 -5.19
N SER A 105 -11.47 -7.32 -6.42
CA SER A 105 -10.18 -7.64 -7.06
C SER A 105 -9.10 -6.56 -6.93
N ALA A 106 -9.47 -5.30 -6.76
CA ALA A 106 -8.52 -4.18 -6.77
C ALA A 106 -7.65 -4.13 -5.51
N PHE A 107 -6.35 -3.88 -5.68
CA PHE A 107 -5.36 -3.66 -4.62
C PHE A 107 -5.18 -4.82 -3.60
N ILE A 108 -5.63 -6.03 -3.94
CA ILE A 108 -5.44 -7.23 -3.11
C ILE A 108 -4.37 -8.11 -3.74
N LYS A 109 -3.42 -8.57 -2.92
CA LYS A 109 -2.37 -9.48 -3.38
C LYS A 109 -3.00 -10.74 -4.00
N ASP A 110 -2.43 -11.20 -5.10
CA ASP A 110 -2.84 -12.42 -5.81
C ASP A 110 -4.25 -12.34 -6.44
N ARG A 111 -4.84 -11.14 -6.52
CA ARG A 111 -6.06 -10.86 -7.30
C ARG A 111 -5.75 -9.93 -8.47
N HIS A 112 -6.19 -10.32 -9.66
CA HIS A 112 -5.95 -9.57 -10.89
C HIS A 112 -7.19 -8.81 -11.33
N ILE A 113 -7.02 -7.52 -11.65
CA ILE A 113 -8.11 -6.66 -12.16
C ILE A 113 -8.78 -7.25 -13.41
N LEU A 114 -8.01 -7.96 -14.23
CA LEU A 114 -8.47 -8.57 -15.47
C LEU A 114 -9.48 -9.70 -15.26
N HIS A 115 -9.50 -10.34 -14.08
CA HIS A 115 -10.53 -11.35 -13.78
C HIS A 115 -11.93 -10.72 -13.75
N GLY A 116 -12.06 -9.51 -13.19
CA GLY A 116 -13.33 -8.80 -13.16
C GLY A 116 -13.82 -8.42 -14.57
N THR A 117 -12.90 -8.00 -15.45
CA THR A 117 -13.25 -7.68 -16.85
C THR A 117 -13.61 -8.93 -17.66
N MET A 118 -12.95 -10.05 -17.41
CA MET A 118 -13.26 -11.34 -18.04
C MET A 118 -14.67 -11.79 -17.68
N ILE A 119 -14.97 -11.90 -16.38
CA ILE A 119 -16.29 -12.28 -15.86
C ILE A 119 -17.39 -11.38 -16.43
N LEU A 120 -17.17 -10.06 -16.45
CA LEU A 120 -18.14 -9.12 -17.04
C LEU A 120 -18.39 -9.40 -18.52
N ASN A 121 -17.33 -9.67 -19.30
CA ASN A 121 -17.46 -10.01 -20.72
C ASN A 121 -18.28 -11.29 -20.93
N GLU A 122 -18.01 -12.35 -20.17
CA GLU A 122 -18.78 -13.59 -20.26
C GLU A 122 -20.26 -13.38 -19.89
N VAL A 123 -20.55 -12.63 -18.82
CA VAL A 123 -21.93 -12.34 -18.40
C VAL A 123 -22.69 -11.55 -19.47
N VAL A 124 -22.04 -10.56 -20.08
CA VAL A 124 -22.64 -9.76 -21.16
C VAL A 124 -22.87 -10.60 -22.41
N GLU A 125 -21.93 -11.46 -22.78
CA GLU A 125 -22.06 -12.33 -23.94
C GLU A 125 -23.16 -13.38 -23.76
N GLU A 126 -23.26 -13.98 -22.57
CA GLU A 126 -24.33 -14.90 -22.21
C GLU A 126 -25.71 -14.24 -22.32
N ALA A 127 -25.84 -13.02 -21.78
CA ALA A 127 -27.08 -12.26 -21.84
C ALA A 127 -27.52 -11.98 -23.29
N LYS A 128 -26.57 -11.62 -24.16
CA LYS A 128 -26.82 -11.44 -25.61
C LYS A 128 -27.27 -12.73 -26.26
N ARG A 129 -26.57 -13.84 -26.02
CA ARG A 129 -26.87 -15.15 -26.60
C ARG A 129 -28.28 -15.63 -26.22
N CYS A 130 -28.66 -15.44 -24.96
CA CYS A 130 -29.99 -15.80 -24.47
C CYS A 130 -31.08 -14.75 -24.79
N LYS A 131 -30.74 -13.63 -25.45
CA LYS A 131 -31.64 -12.49 -25.70
C LYS A 131 -32.34 -11.99 -24.42
N LYS A 132 -31.63 -12.03 -23.28
CA LYS A 132 -32.17 -11.58 -22.00
C LYS A 132 -32.10 -10.05 -21.92
N PRO A 133 -33.23 -9.35 -21.66
CA PRO A 133 -33.20 -7.92 -21.36
C PRO A 133 -32.24 -7.67 -20.19
N THR A 134 -31.24 -6.82 -20.40
CA THR A 134 -30.13 -6.62 -19.44
C THR A 134 -29.83 -5.15 -19.29
N LEU A 135 -29.58 -4.72 -18.05
CA LEU A 135 -29.13 -3.38 -17.69
C LEU A 135 -27.79 -3.50 -16.97
N VAL A 136 -26.80 -2.72 -17.39
CA VAL A 136 -25.51 -2.62 -16.68
C VAL A 136 -25.50 -1.32 -15.89
N PHE A 137 -25.37 -1.43 -14.58
CA PHE A 137 -25.28 -0.29 -13.67
C PHE A 137 -23.83 -0.11 -13.23
N LYS A 138 -23.19 0.97 -13.70
CA LYS A 138 -21.83 1.35 -13.30
C LYS A 138 -21.91 2.54 -12.35
N VAL A 139 -21.33 2.38 -11.17
CA VAL A 139 -21.18 3.43 -10.16
C VAL A 139 -19.70 3.74 -10.01
N ASP A 140 -19.38 5.01 -9.84
CA ASP A 140 -18.04 5.47 -9.50
C ASP A 140 -18.13 6.53 -8.41
N PHE A 141 -17.08 6.67 -7.61
CA PHE A 141 -17.02 7.66 -6.54
C PHE A 141 -16.23 8.88 -7.01
N GLU A 142 -16.83 10.07 -6.94
CA GLU A 142 -16.07 11.30 -7.08
C GLU A 142 -15.13 11.42 -5.89
N LYS A 143 -13.83 11.62 -6.16
CA LYS A 143 -12.79 11.87 -5.15
C LYS A 143 -12.70 10.78 -4.06
N ALA A 144 -12.39 9.55 -4.45
CA ALA A 144 -12.26 8.42 -3.52
C ALA A 144 -11.21 8.58 -2.40
N TYR A 145 -10.33 9.59 -2.50
CA TYR A 145 -9.25 9.85 -1.54
C TYR A 145 -9.20 11.30 -1.04
N ASP A 146 -10.08 12.20 -1.51
CA ASP A 146 -10.20 13.55 -0.92
C ASP A 146 -11.09 13.50 0.33
#